data_AF-A0A852T243-F1
#
_entry.id   AF-A0A852T243-F1
#
_cell.length_a   1.000
_cell.length_b   1.000
_cell.length_c   1.000
_cell.angle_alpha   90.00
_cell.angle_beta   90.00
_cell.angle_gamma   90.00
#
_symmetry.space_group_name_H-M   'P 1'
#
loop_
_entity.id
_entity.type
_entity.pdbx_description
1 polymer ?
#
loop_
_entity_poly.entity_id
_entity_poly.type
_entity_poly.pdbx_seq_one_letter_code
_entity_poly.pdbx_strand_id
1 'polypeptide(L)'
;MVGVPEPDVLRSLKRISDPTRAQILRLLLDAPDGRGSVTRLAETLGLRQPTVSHHLKLLRDEGLLDRTQEGRTAWYAITADQLDLVAEVVRDRRPTDDDAALDRVVEDLSSRFRGVLARESIEQYVRDSYDRLEGRAHRASLTSAFAVSRLDALLRATGARAGVPEVLFVCVQNAGRSQLASAILRQLAGDRVVVRTAGSEPAAAVRSTIVAVLDEVGMPLGGEFPKPLTDEAVRAADYVVTMGCGDACPVYPGREYLDWDVPDPVGRPIAEVRAIRDDIEERVRGLLTRIDSEQLVNIAPAS
;
A
#
# COMPACT_ATOMS: atom_id res chain seq x y z
N MET A 1 -24.03 -14.20 7.30
CA MET A 1 -23.96 -13.07 8.25
C MET A 1 -22.64 -13.19 8.98
N VAL A 2 -21.63 -12.42 8.59
CA VAL A 2 -20.38 -12.31 9.36
C VAL A 2 -20.72 -11.44 10.56
N GLY A 3 -20.68 -12.04 11.76
CA GLY A 3 -21.02 -11.35 13.00
C GLY A 3 -20.11 -10.13 13.21
N VAL A 4 -20.71 -9.01 13.61
CA VAL A 4 -19.96 -7.84 14.06
C VAL A 4 -19.13 -8.28 15.27
N PRO A 5 -17.79 -8.07 15.28
CA PRO A 5 -16.96 -8.49 16.40
C PRO A 5 -17.39 -7.78 17.69
N GLU A 6 -17.41 -8.52 18.79
CA GLU A 6 -17.82 -8.03 20.12
C GLU A 6 -17.00 -6.79 20.54
N PRO A 7 -17.60 -5.86 21.32
CA PRO A 7 -16.96 -4.60 21.72
C PRO A 7 -15.61 -4.77 22.43
N ASP A 8 -15.38 -5.88 23.12
CA ASP A 8 -14.11 -6.20 23.78
C ASP A 8 -13.01 -6.60 22.80
N VAL A 9 -13.35 -7.27 21.70
CA VAL A 9 -12.39 -7.60 20.62
C VAL A 9 -11.92 -6.32 19.94
N LEU A 10 -12.82 -5.36 19.68
CA LEU A 10 -12.47 -4.06 19.10
C LEU A 10 -11.60 -3.20 20.03
N ARG A 11 -11.81 -3.28 21.35
CA ARG A 11 -10.91 -2.65 22.33
C ARG A 11 -9.55 -3.35 22.35
N SER A 12 -9.50 -4.67 22.29
CA SER A 12 -8.26 -5.47 22.25
C SER A 12 -7.44 -5.29 20.96
N LEU A 13 -8.10 -5.08 19.82
CA LEU A 13 -7.44 -4.75 18.55
C LEU A 13 -6.79 -3.36 18.56
N LYS A 14 -7.37 -2.39 19.30
CA LYS A 14 -6.75 -1.07 19.50
C LYS A 14 -5.52 -1.14 20.42
N ARG A 15 -5.48 -2.11 21.35
CA ARG A 15 -4.42 -2.31 22.38
C ARG A 15 -3.10 -2.85 21.80
N ILE A 16 -3.15 -3.73 20.78
CA ILE A 16 -1.98 -4.38 20.14
C ILE A 16 -1.52 -3.65 18.85
N SER A 17 -1.97 -2.41 18.64
CA SER A 17 -1.73 -1.64 17.41
C SER A 17 -0.26 -1.30 17.14
N ASP A 18 0.61 -1.34 18.14
CA ASP A 18 2.04 -1.10 18.00
C ASP A 18 2.80 -2.37 17.57
N PRO A 19 3.66 -2.29 16.53
CA PRO A 19 4.36 -3.45 15.98
C PRO A 19 5.32 -4.09 17.00
N THR A 20 5.99 -3.29 17.83
CA THR A 20 6.94 -3.78 18.85
C THR A 20 6.21 -4.55 19.95
N ARG A 21 5.06 -4.04 20.43
CA ARG A 21 4.24 -4.76 21.42
C ARG A 21 3.70 -6.08 20.87
N ALA A 22 3.25 -6.11 19.62
CA ALA A 22 2.79 -7.34 18.97
C ALA A 22 3.91 -8.39 18.88
N GLN A 23 5.12 -7.97 18.50
CA GLN A 23 6.30 -8.86 18.46
C GLN A 23 6.69 -9.37 19.85
N ILE A 24 6.64 -8.53 20.89
CA ILE A 24 6.88 -8.97 22.28
C ILE A 24 5.87 -10.07 22.68
N LEU A 25 4.57 -9.85 22.46
CA LEU A 25 3.53 -10.84 22.78
C LEU A 25 3.74 -12.16 22.01
N ARG A 26 4.14 -12.07 20.75
CA ARG A 26 4.49 -13.26 19.93
C ARG A 26 5.64 -14.05 20.52
N LEU A 27 6.74 -13.37 20.89
CA LEU A 27 7.91 -14.02 21.49
C LEU A 27 7.57 -14.69 22.82
N LEU A 28 6.65 -14.13 23.60
CA LEU A 28 6.17 -14.73 24.85
C LEU A 28 5.30 -15.97 24.60
N LEU A 29 4.42 -15.94 23.60
CA LEU A 29 3.60 -17.10 23.20
C LEU A 29 4.46 -18.27 22.69
N ASP A 30 5.53 -17.97 21.94
CA ASP A 30 6.41 -18.97 21.34
C ASP A 30 7.53 -19.42 22.32
N ALA A 31 7.65 -18.80 23.50
CA ALA A 31 8.65 -19.16 24.49
C ALA A 31 8.32 -20.55 25.09
N PRO A 32 9.30 -21.47 25.22
CA PRO A 32 9.07 -22.82 25.75
C PRO A 32 8.46 -22.84 27.17
N ASP A 33 8.77 -21.82 27.96
CA ASP A 33 8.30 -21.60 29.32
C ASP A 33 7.25 -20.47 29.43
N GLY A 34 6.76 -19.97 28.29
CA GLY A 34 5.71 -18.94 28.22
C GLY A 34 6.11 -17.57 28.79
N ARG A 35 7.41 -17.31 28.99
CA ARG A 35 7.92 -16.10 29.64
C ARG A 35 9.19 -15.55 28.98
N GLY A 36 9.43 -14.26 29.18
CA GLY A 36 10.58 -13.53 28.63
C GLY A 36 11.16 -12.52 29.60
N SER A 37 12.47 -12.29 29.51
CA SER A 37 13.15 -11.23 30.26
C SER A 37 13.44 -10.04 29.35
N VAL A 38 13.64 -8.85 29.94
CA VAL A 38 13.96 -7.63 29.18
C VAL A 38 15.19 -7.84 28.30
N THR A 39 16.25 -8.45 28.85
CA THR A 39 17.50 -8.71 28.13
C THR A 39 17.27 -9.61 26.92
N ARG A 40 16.60 -10.75 27.13
CA ARG A 40 16.32 -11.72 26.05
C ARG A 40 15.45 -11.11 24.95
N LEU A 41 14.41 -10.38 25.34
CA LEU A 41 13.50 -9.72 24.40
C LEU A 41 14.22 -8.63 23.60
N ALA A 42 15.06 -7.81 24.25
CA ALA A 42 15.86 -6.78 23.60
C ALA A 42 16.86 -7.36 22.58
N GLU A 43 17.55 -8.44 22.96
CA GLU A 43 18.47 -9.16 22.07
C GLU A 43 17.74 -9.74 20.85
N THR A 44 16.60 -10.40 21.07
CA THR A 44 15.84 -11.06 20.00
C THR A 44 15.23 -10.05 19.03
N LEU A 45 14.78 -8.89 19.53
CA LEU A 45 14.17 -7.84 18.72
C LEU A 45 15.19 -6.88 18.09
N GLY A 46 16.48 -6.97 18.45
CA GLY A 46 17.49 -6.00 18.02
C GLY A 46 17.24 -4.58 18.55
N LEU A 47 16.55 -4.44 19.68
CA LEU A 47 16.15 -3.15 20.26
C LEU A 47 16.95 -2.84 21.54
N ARG A 48 17.01 -1.55 21.89
CA ARG A 48 17.61 -1.12 23.17
C ARG A 48 16.70 -1.53 24.34
N GLN A 49 17.29 -1.98 25.45
CA GLN A 49 16.56 -2.39 26.65
C GLN A 49 15.57 -1.33 27.20
N PRO A 50 15.86 -0.01 27.18
CA PRO A 50 14.88 1.00 27.59
C PRO A 50 13.60 0.99 26.74
N THR A 51 13.72 0.76 25.42
CA THR A 51 12.58 0.66 24.50
C THR A 51 11.71 -0.53 24.87
N VAL A 52 12.31 -1.71 25.02
CA VAL A 52 11.59 -2.93 25.42
C VAL A 52 10.96 -2.76 26.81
N SER A 53 11.66 -2.16 27.77
CA SER A 53 11.12 -1.89 29.10
C SER A 53 9.90 -0.97 29.07
N HIS A 54 9.91 0.04 28.19
CA HIS A 54 8.76 0.92 27.98
C HIS A 54 7.54 0.15 27.47
N HIS A 55 7.71 -0.68 26.44
CA HIS A 55 6.63 -1.49 25.88
C HIS A 55 6.09 -2.53 26.87
N LEU A 56 6.97 -3.20 27.63
CA LEU A 56 6.56 -4.15 28.68
C LEU A 56 5.78 -3.46 29.80
N LYS A 57 6.18 -2.24 30.17
CA LYS A 57 5.42 -1.44 31.14
C LYS A 57 4.02 -1.12 30.62
N LEU A 58 3.89 -0.67 29.37
CA LEU A 58 2.58 -0.39 28.77
C LEU A 58 1.69 -1.63 28.73
N LEU A 59 2.22 -2.77 28.25
CA LEU A 59 1.49 -4.03 28.21
C LEU A 59 1.03 -4.50 29.60
N ARG A 60 1.85 -4.31 30.63
CA ARG A 60 1.49 -4.63 32.02
C ARG A 60 0.46 -3.65 32.59
N ASP A 61 0.64 -2.35 32.36
CA ASP A 61 -0.29 -1.33 32.84
C ASP A 61 -1.67 -1.49 32.16
N GLU A 62 -1.71 -2.15 30.99
CA GLU A 62 -2.92 -2.57 30.27
C GLU A 62 -3.47 -3.94 30.71
N GLY A 63 -2.81 -4.64 31.65
CA GLY A 63 -3.25 -5.94 32.18
C GLY A 63 -2.98 -7.14 31.27
N LEU A 64 -2.16 -7.00 30.23
CA LEU A 64 -1.83 -8.10 29.30
C LEU A 64 -0.68 -8.98 29.79
N LEU A 65 0.14 -8.49 30.72
CA LEU A 65 1.32 -9.18 31.22
C LEU A 65 1.37 -9.21 32.74
N ASP A 66 1.73 -10.38 33.27
CA ASP A 66 2.22 -10.54 34.63
C ASP A 66 3.73 -10.36 34.71
N ARG A 67 4.20 -9.89 35.86
CA ARG A 67 5.63 -9.75 36.15
C ARG A 67 6.01 -10.51 37.40
N THR A 68 6.94 -11.44 37.27
CA THR A 68 7.56 -12.16 38.39
C THR A 68 9.03 -11.80 38.53
N GLN A 69 9.55 -11.85 39.76
CA GLN A 69 10.95 -11.59 40.03
C GLN A 69 11.63 -12.88 40.50
N GLU A 70 12.63 -13.34 39.75
CA GLU A 70 13.43 -14.52 40.09
C GLU A 70 14.90 -14.10 40.20
N GLY A 71 15.41 -14.05 41.43
CA GLY A 71 16.73 -13.50 41.71
C GLY A 71 16.85 -12.06 41.21
N ARG A 72 17.84 -11.79 40.36
CA ARG A 72 18.09 -10.45 39.79
C ARG A 72 17.28 -10.16 38.52
N THR A 73 16.57 -11.14 37.98
CA THR A 73 15.89 -11.04 36.68
C THR A 73 14.39 -10.87 36.86
N ALA A 74 13.82 -9.91 36.15
CA ALA A 74 12.38 -9.77 36.00
C ALA A 74 11.91 -10.57 34.77
N TRP A 75 10.90 -11.40 34.98
CA TRP A 75 10.25 -12.20 33.94
C TRP A 75 8.85 -11.68 33.69
N TYR A 76 8.44 -11.70 32.43
CA TYR A 76 7.14 -11.29 31.96
C TYR A 76 6.47 -12.46 31.26
N ALA A 77 5.19 -12.68 31.55
CA ALA A 77 4.35 -13.70 30.92
C ALA A 77 2.98 -13.10 30.60
N ILE A 78 2.30 -13.65 29.60
CA ILE A 78 0.92 -13.23 29.29
C ILE A 78 0.00 -13.71 30.41
N THR A 79 -0.86 -12.83 30.90
CA THR A 79 -1.81 -13.17 31.97
C THR A 79 -2.77 -14.26 31.48
N ALA A 80 -3.08 -15.23 32.35
CA ALA A 80 -3.82 -16.44 31.98
C ALA A 80 -5.20 -16.17 31.38
N ASP A 81 -5.88 -15.12 31.82
CA ASP A 81 -7.18 -14.66 31.31
C ASP A 81 -7.11 -14.05 29.91
N GLN A 82 -5.95 -13.50 29.53
CA GLN A 82 -5.72 -12.88 28.23
C GLN A 82 -5.06 -13.85 27.24
N LEU A 83 -4.61 -15.03 27.68
CA LEU A 83 -3.79 -15.93 26.86
C LEU A 83 -4.51 -16.37 25.58
N ASP A 84 -5.75 -16.83 25.66
CA ASP A 84 -6.50 -17.31 24.50
C ASP A 84 -6.79 -16.17 23.51
N LEU A 85 -7.20 -15.00 24.02
CA LEU A 85 -7.48 -13.83 23.21
C LEU A 85 -6.21 -13.29 22.52
N VAL A 86 -5.11 -13.20 23.25
CA VAL A 86 -3.81 -12.77 22.70
C VAL A 86 -3.31 -13.80 21.70
N ALA A 87 -3.46 -15.10 21.98
CA ALA A 87 -3.09 -16.15 21.04
C ALA A 87 -3.92 -16.07 19.75
N GLU A 88 -5.23 -15.82 19.83
CA GLU A 88 -6.08 -15.66 18.65
C GLU A 88 -5.65 -14.43 17.82
N VAL A 89 -5.53 -13.26 18.45
CA VAL A 89 -5.18 -12.00 17.77
C VAL A 89 -3.74 -12.01 17.22
N VAL A 90 -2.79 -12.62 17.92
CA VAL A 90 -1.38 -12.72 17.47
C VAL A 90 -1.20 -13.83 16.44
N ARG A 91 -1.98 -14.92 16.48
CA ARG A 91 -1.96 -15.95 15.42
C ARG A 91 -2.59 -15.45 14.12
N ASP A 92 -3.54 -14.53 14.19
CA ASP A 92 -4.12 -13.86 13.01
C ASP A 92 -3.15 -12.85 12.36
N ARG A 93 -2.09 -12.44 13.09
CA ARG A 93 -0.97 -11.63 12.60
C ARG A 93 0.32 -12.46 12.45
N ARG A 94 0.35 -13.47 11.57
CA ARG A 94 1.57 -14.29 11.34
C ARG A 94 2.57 -13.63 10.35
N PRO A 95 3.81 -13.34 10.77
CA PRO A 95 4.91 -12.96 9.88
C PRO A 95 5.40 -14.12 8.99
N THR A 96 5.14 -15.38 9.37
CA THR A 96 5.63 -16.58 8.66
C THR A 96 4.87 -16.92 7.37
N ASP A 97 3.60 -16.51 7.25
CA ASP A 97 2.81 -16.74 6.03
C ASP A 97 3.15 -15.72 4.95
N ASP A 98 3.46 -14.49 5.37
CA ASP A 98 3.86 -13.42 4.46
C ASP A 98 5.25 -13.71 3.86
N ASP A 99 6.25 -14.12 4.65
CA ASP A 99 7.59 -14.46 4.11
C ASP A 99 7.50 -15.56 3.04
N ALA A 100 6.80 -16.66 3.34
CA ALA A 100 6.59 -17.73 2.37
C ALA A 100 5.76 -17.28 1.16
N ALA A 101 4.89 -16.28 1.30
CA ALA A 101 4.16 -15.68 0.18
C ALA A 101 5.06 -14.75 -0.65
N LEU A 102 5.94 -13.97 0.00
CA LEU A 102 6.90 -13.11 -0.67
C LEU A 102 7.92 -13.94 -1.46
N ASP A 103 8.42 -15.04 -0.90
CA ASP A 103 9.31 -15.97 -1.62
C ASP A 103 8.64 -16.52 -2.89
N ARG A 104 7.35 -16.85 -2.82
CA ARG A 104 6.55 -17.25 -4.00
C ARG A 104 6.43 -16.12 -5.02
N VAL A 105 6.14 -14.89 -4.57
CA VAL A 105 6.07 -13.71 -5.45
C VAL A 105 7.44 -13.47 -6.11
N VAL A 106 8.55 -13.57 -5.37
CA VAL A 106 9.90 -13.42 -5.91
C VAL A 106 10.18 -14.49 -6.96
N GLU A 107 9.80 -15.74 -6.72
CA GLU A 107 9.98 -16.82 -7.69
C GLU A 107 9.17 -16.58 -8.98
N ASP A 108 7.88 -16.26 -8.85
CA ASP A 108 6.99 -16.00 -9.97
C ASP A 108 7.48 -14.81 -10.82
N LEU A 109 7.88 -13.71 -10.17
CA LEU A 109 8.40 -12.53 -10.85
C LEU A 109 9.78 -12.77 -11.45
N SER A 110 10.66 -13.54 -10.78
CA SER A 110 11.95 -13.95 -11.35
C SER A 110 11.78 -14.78 -12.62
N SER A 111 10.77 -15.63 -12.66
CA SER A 111 10.40 -16.37 -13.87
C SER A 111 9.88 -15.43 -14.97
N ARG A 112 8.96 -14.51 -14.62
CA ARG A 112 8.36 -13.56 -15.55
C ARG A 112 9.37 -12.58 -16.17
N PHE A 113 10.33 -12.10 -15.39
CA PHE A 113 11.33 -11.11 -15.82
C PHE A 113 12.70 -11.73 -16.12
N ARG A 114 12.73 -13.06 -16.37
CA ARG A 114 13.95 -13.80 -16.69
C ARG A 114 14.69 -13.18 -17.87
N GLY A 115 15.98 -12.90 -17.69
CA GLY A 115 16.84 -12.31 -18.72
C GLY A 115 16.67 -10.80 -18.89
N VAL A 116 15.76 -10.17 -18.14
CA VAL A 116 15.54 -8.72 -18.16
C VAL A 116 16.00 -8.08 -16.84
N LEU A 117 15.69 -8.71 -15.71
CA LEU A 117 16.07 -8.24 -14.38
C LEU A 117 16.75 -9.36 -13.58
N ALA A 118 17.72 -8.98 -12.76
CA ALA A 118 18.37 -9.88 -11.81
C ALA A 118 17.41 -10.26 -10.67
N ARG A 119 17.52 -11.49 -10.16
CA ARG A 119 16.67 -11.98 -9.06
C ARG A 119 16.78 -11.08 -7.83
N GLU A 120 18.00 -10.62 -7.53
CA GLU A 120 18.30 -9.77 -6.39
C GLU A 120 17.55 -8.43 -6.47
N SER A 121 17.46 -7.85 -7.67
CA SER A 121 16.67 -6.63 -7.89
C SER A 121 15.18 -6.90 -7.72
N ILE A 122 14.68 -8.04 -8.22
CA ILE A 122 13.27 -8.41 -8.06
C ILE A 122 12.93 -8.60 -6.57
N GLU A 123 13.78 -9.30 -5.82
CA GLU A 123 13.62 -9.48 -4.39
C GLU A 123 13.60 -8.14 -3.64
N GLN A 124 14.52 -7.24 -3.97
CA GLN A 124 14.55 -5.89 -3.38
C GLN A 124 13.25 -5.13 -3.63
N TYR A 125 12.74 -5.14 -4.87
CA TYR A 125 11.48 -4.46 -5.20
C TYR A 125 10.26 -5.12 -4.55
N VAL A 126 10.24 -6.44 -4.40
CA VAL A 126 9.15 -7.14 -3.69
C VAL A 126 9.13 -6.78 -2.22
N ARG A 127 10.28 -6.83 -1.52
CA ARG A 127 10.37 -6.48 -0.10
C ARG A 127 10.07 -5.00 0.15
N ASP A 128 10.67 -4.09 -0.61
CA ASP A 128 10.37 -2.64 -0.48
C ASP A 128 8.90 -2.33 -0.82
N SER A 129 8.28 -3.06 -1.76
CA SER A 129 6.84 -2.91 -2.02
C SER A 129 5.97 -3.38 -0.86
N TYR A 130 6.38 -4.46 -0.17
CA TYR A 130 5.68 -4.98 0.99
C TYR A 130 5.75 -4.01 2.19
N ASP A 131 6.94 -3.46 2.45
CA ASP A 131 7.17 -2.50 3.54
C ASP A 131 6.34 -1.22 3.31
N ARG A 132 6.29 -0.73 2.07
CA ARG A 132 5.46 0.41 1.66
C ARG A 132 3.96 0.21 1.81
N LEU A 133 3.51 -1.03 1.99
CA LEU A 133 2.11 -1.40 2.14
C LEU A 133 1.78 -1.83 3.58
N GLU A 134 2.60 -1.42 4.55
CA GLU A 134 2.39 -1.71 5.97
C GLU A 134 0.96 -1.34 6.44
N GLY A 135 0.39 -2.21 7.29
CA GLY A 135 -0.93 -2.01 7.89
C GLY A 135 -2.12 -2.30 6.97
N ARG A 136 -1.91 -2.78 5.74
CA ARG A 136 -2.98 -3.13 4.79
C ARG A 136 -3.41 -4.60 4.90
N ALA A 137 -4.70 -4.84 4.67
CA ALA A 137 -5.22 -6.20 4.45
C ALA A 137 -4.74 -6.77 3.11
N HIS A 138 -4.69 -8.10 3.00
CA HIS A 138 -4.28 -8.83 1.79
C HIS A 138 -2.90 -8.42 1.24
N ARG A 139 -1.98 -8.07 2.15
CA ARG A 139 -0.71 -7.41 1.83
C ARG A 139 0.13 -8.17 0.80
N ALA A 140 0.30 -9.48 0.92
CA ALA A 140 1.06 -10.27 -0.05
C ALA A 140 0.53 -10.16 -1.50
N SER A 141 -0.79 -10.18 -1.69
CA SER A 141 -1.41 -10.03 -3.01
C SER A 141 -1.19 -8.63 -3.58
N LEU A 142 -1.39 -7.60 -2.75
CA LEU A 142 -1.13 -6.21 -3.12
C LEU A 142 0.36 -5.96 -3.40
N THR A 143 1.25 -6.61 -2.66
CA THR A 143 2.70 -6.57 -2.90
C THR A 143 3.03 -7.10 -4.28
N SER A 144 2.48 -8.24 -4.68
CA SER A 144 2.71 -8.79 -6.03
C SER A 144 2.28 -7.80 -7.11
N ALA A 145 1.05 -7.27 -7.00
CA ALA A 145 0.54 -6.27 -7.95
C ALA A 145 1.38 -4.99 -7.97
N PHE A 146 1.79 -4.49 -6.80
CA PHE A 146 2.60 -3.28 -6.70
C PHE A 146 4.00 -3.48 -7.27
N ALA A 147 4.67 -4.59 -6.91
CA ALA A 147 5.99 -4.93 -7.40
C ALA A 147 5.99 -5.08 -8.92
N VAL A 148 4.99 -5.77 -9.51
CA VAL A 148 4.81 -5.84 -10.97
C VAL A 148 4.72 -4.46 -11.58
N SER A 149 3.86 -3.60 -11.03
CA SER A 149 3.68 -2.23 -11.50
C SER A 149 4.99 -1.45 -11.49
N ARG A 150 5.75 -1.53 -10.40
CA ARG A 150 7.02 -0.82 -10.23
C ARG A 150 8.14 -1.35 -11.11
N LEU A 151 8.25 -2.67 -11.28
CA LEU A 151 9.22 -3.29 -12.17
C LEU A 151 8.93 -2.95 -13.64
N ASP A 152 7.65 -2.97 -14.06
CA ASP A 152 7.27 -2.52 -15.40
C ASP A 152 7.60 -1.02 -15.61
N ALA A 153 7.40 -0.18 -14.59
CA ALA A 153 7.76 1.23 -14.63
C ALA A 153 9.29 1.44 -14.72
N LEU A 154 10.07 0.68 -13.96
CA LEU A 154 11.54 0.69 -14.03
C LEU A 154 12.06 0.37 -15.43
N LEU A 155 11.49 -0.64 -16.08
CA LEU A 155 11.88 -1.03 -17.45
C LEU A 155 11.54 0.03 -18.49
N ARG A 156 10.43 0.74 -18.31
CA ARG A 156 10.09 1.89 -19.16
C ARG A 156 11.03 3.07 -18.93
N ALA A 157 11.27 3.42 -17.67
CA ALA A 157 12.13 4.53 -17.28
C ALA A 157 13.59 4.37 -17.77
N THR A 158 14.07 3.14 -17.91
CA THR A 158 15.40 2.82 -18.43
C THR A 158 15.47 2.69 -19.96
N GLY A 159 14.34 2.86 -20.66
CA GLY A 159 14.24 2.66 -22.11
C GLY A 159 14.29 1.20 -22.54
N ALA A 160 14.34 0.25 -21.61
CA ALA A 160 14.34 -1.18 -21.89
C ALA A 160 12.99 -1.69 -22.44
N ARG A 161 11.93 -0.89 -22.32
CA ARG A 161 10.60 -1.19 -22.86
C ARG A 161 9.97 0.06 -23.48
N ALA A 162 9.92 0.11 -24.82
CA ALA A 162 9.07 1.04 -25.54
C ALA A 162 7.60 0.59 -25.45
N GLY A 163 6.66 1.53 -25.51
CA GLY A 163 5.25 1.19 -25.46
C GLY A 163 4.35 2.40 -25.73
N VAL A 164 3.05 2.17 -25.59
CA VAL A 164 2.06 3.25 -25.62
C VAL A 164 2.31 4.25 -24.47
N PRO A 165 1.83 5.51 -24.62
CA PRO A 165 1.97 6.57 -23.63
C PRO A 165 1.53 6.13 -22.25
N GLU A 166 2.19 6.64 -21.23
CA GLU A 166 1.88 6.35 -19.84
C GLU A 166 1.41 7.61 -19.10
N VAL A 167 0.26 7.50 -18.45
CA VAL A 167 -0.34 8.57 -17.62
C VAL A 167 -0.33 8.13 -16.16
N LEU A 168 0.27 8.96 -15.30
CA LEU A 168 0.28 8.79 -13.86
C LEU A 168 -0.64 9.82 -13.20
N PHE A 169 -1.69 9.35 -12.52
CA PHE A 169 -2.55 10.19 -11.69
C PHE A 169 -2.12 10.16 -10.22
N VAL A 170 -1.85 11.32 -9.64
CA VAL A 170 -1.42 11.47 -8.24
C VAL A 170 -2.41 12.33 -7.47
N CYS A 171 -2.88 11.85 -6.32
CA CYS A 171 -3.61 12.68 -5.36
C CYS A 171 -3.12 12.36 -3.93
N VAL A 172 -3.61 13.05 -2.90
CA VAL A 172 -3.10 12.81 -1.53
C VAL A 172 -3.24 11.34 -1.12
N GLN A 173 -4.46 10.80 -1.14
CA GLN A 173 -4.75 9.50 -0.52
C GLN A 173 -4.82 8.31 -1.48
N ASN A 174 -4.72 8.53 -2.80
CA ASN A 174 -4.94 7.51 -3.83
C ASN A 174 -6.21 6.65 -3.64
N ALA A 175 -7.26 7.26 -3.07
CA ALA A 175 -8.51 6.58 -2.71
C ALA A 175 -9.75 7.31 -3.27
N GLY A 176 -9.55 8.33 -4.10
CA GLY A 176 -10.60 9.19 -4.64
C GLY A 176 -10.28 9.73 -6.03
N ARG A 177 -9.86 11.00 -6.12
CA ARG A 177 -9.62 11.72 -7.39
C ARG A 177 -8.77 10.93 -8.42
N SER A 178 -7.58 10.46 -8.03
CA SER A 178 -6.75 9.66 -8.95
C SER A 178 -7.35 8.31 -9.33
N GLN A 179 -8.17 7.72 -8.46
CA GLN A 179 -8.88 6.48 -8.76
C GLN A 179 -10.00 6.71 -9.79
N LEU A 180 -10.80 7.77 -9.61
CA LEU A 180 -11.80 8.21 -10.60
C LEU A 180 -11.17 8.44 -11.97
N ALA A 181 -10.14 9.28 -12.03
CA ALA A 181 -9.47 9.63 -13.28
C ALA A 181 -8.91 8.41 -13.98
N SER A 182 -8.32 7.48 -13.22
CA SER A 182 -7.74 6.26 -13.79
C SER A 182 -8.79 5.28 -14.35
N ALA A 183 -9.92 5.11 -13.65
CA ALA A 183 -10.98 4.22 -14.10
C ALA A 183 -11.62 4.77 -15.39
N ILE A 184 -11.88 6.08 -15.43
CA ILE A 184 -12.40 6.75 -16.63
C ILE A 184 -11.42 6.64 -17.79
N LEU A 185 -10.13 6.95 -17.58
CA LEU A 185 -9.15 6.90 -18.66
C LEU A 185 -8.98 5.48 -19.21
N ARG A 186 -8.94 4.45 -18.34
CA ARG A 186 -8.87 3.05 -18.80
C ARG A 186 -10.08 2.66 -19.64
N GLN A 187 -11.28 3.06 -19.22
CA GLN A 187 -12.51 2.77 -19.96
C GLN A 187 -12.49 3.40 -21.37
N LEU A 188 -11.99 4.64 -21.48
CA LEU A 188 -12.00 5.39 -22.74
C LEU A 188 -10.80 5.06 -23.66
N ALA A 189 -9.63 4.82 -23.09
CA ALA A 189 -8.40 4.61 -23.84
C ALA A 189 -8.19 3.13 -24.23
N GLY A 190 -8.65 2.19 -23.40
CA GLY A 190 -8.29 0.77 -23.54
C GLY A 190 -6.77 0.60 -23.52
N ASP A 191 -6.24 -0.23 -24.42
CA ASP A 191 -4.81 -0.54 -24.50
C ASP A 191 -3.96 0.57 -25.16
N ARG A 192 -4.56 1.70 -25.53
CA ARG A 192 -3.85 2.84 -26.16
C ARG A 192 -3.01 3.65 -25.18
N VAL A 193 -3.24 3.50 -23.88
CA VAL A 193 -2.54 4.24 -22.82
C VAL A 193 -2.32 3.32 -21.62
N VAL A 194 -1.12 3.35 -21.04
CA VAL A 194 -0.88 2.75 -19.73
C VAL A 194 -1.29 3.76 -18.66
N VAL A 195 -2.13 3.32 -17.73
CA VAL A 195 -2.62 4.20 -16.65
C VAL A 195 -2.09 3.71 -15.31
N ARG A 196 -1.46 4.59 -14.55
CA ARG A 196 -1.02 4.35 -13.16
C ARG A 196 -1.63 5.35 -12.20
N THR A 197 -1.67 4.97 -10.93
CA THR A 197 -2.10 5.85 -9.84
C THR A 197 -1.19 5.74 -8.64
N ALA A 198 -1.08 6.84 -7.90
CA ALA A 198 -0.30 6.92 -6.68
C ALA A 198 -0.86 7.95 -5.70
N GLY A 199 -0.36 7.91 -4.46
CA GLY A 199 -0.63 8.95 -3.47
C GLY A 199 0.56 9.30 -2.59
N SER A 200 0.57 10.53 -2.11
CA SER A 200 1.59 11.02 -1.18
C SER A 200 1.37 10.47 0.24
N GLU A 201 0.11 10.32 0.65
CA GLU A 201 -0.32 9.75 1.93
C GLU A 201 -1.46 8.72 1.72
N PRO A 202 -1.17 7.55 1.14
CA PRO A 202 -2.20 6.61 0.71
C PRO A 202 -3.11 6.12 1.84
N ALA A 203 -4.44 6.15 1.63
CA ALA A 203 -5.40 5.58 2.58
C ALA A 203 -5.37 4.05 2.57
N ALA A 204 -6.06 3.39 3.51
CA ALA A 204 -6.08 1.92 3.60
C ALA A 204 -6.79 1.23 2.42
N ALA A 205 -7.83 1.84 1.88
CA ALA A 205 -8.64 1.30 0.78
C ALA A 205 -9.23 2.42 -0.08
N VAL A 206 -9.67 2.09 -1.30
CA VAL A 206 -10.45 3.01 -2.13
C VAL A 206 -11.80 3.26 -1.46
N ARG A 207 -12.27 4.51 -1.48
CA ARG A 207 -13.50 4.91 -0.79
C ARG A 207 -14.72 4.28 -1.46
N SER A 208 -15.65 3.76 -0.66
CA SER A 208 -16.88 3.14 -1.18
C SER A 208 -17.74 4.09 -2.01
N THR A 209 -17.76 5.39 -1.68
CA THR A 209 -18.44 6.41 -2.48
C THR A 209 -17.88 6.54 -3.90
N ILE A 210 -16.58 6.31 -4.07
CA ILE A 210 -15.89 6.37 -5.36
C ILE A 210 -16.22 5.15 -6.19
N VAL A 211 -16.24 3.97 -5.56
CA VAL A 211 -16.72 2.73 -6.19
C VAL A 211 -18.17 2.89 -6.65
N ALA A 212 -19.04 3.44 -5.80
CA ALA A 212 -20.45 3.62 -6.12
C ALA A 212 -20.68 4.54 -7.33
N VAL A 213 -20.03 5.71 -7.40
CA VAL A 213 -20.24 6.63 -8.53
C VAL A 213 -19.63 6.13 -9.84
N LEU A 214 -18.62 5.25 -9.78
CA LEU A 214 -18.06 4.59 -10.96
C LEU A 214 -18.99 3.46 -11.45
N ASP A 215 -19.55 2.68 -10.53
CA ASP A 215 -20.53 1.62 -10.82
C ASP A 215 -21.79 2.18 -11.49
N GLU A 216 -22.28 3.34 -11.04
CA GLU A 216 -23.42 4.05 -11.65
C GLU A 216 -23.25 4.32 -13.16
N VAL A 217 -22.02 4.46 -13.64
CA VAL A 217 -21.70 4.73 -15.05
C VAL A 217 -21.03 3.53 -15.73
N GLY A 218 -21.04 2.36 -15.07
CA GLY A 218 -20.50 1.11 -15.62
C GLY A 218 -18.98 1.10 -15.79
N MET A 219 -18.26 1.90 -15.00
CA MET A 219 -16.78 1.97 -15.06
C MET A 219 -16.17 1.12 -13.95
N PRO A 220 -15.51 -0.01 -14.27
CA PRO A 220 -14.91 -0.84 -13.24
C PRO A 220 -13.66 -0.17 -12.67
N LEU A 221 -13.54 -0.20 -11.34
CA LEU A 221 -12.30 0.20 -10.66
C LEU A 221 -11.15 -0.80 -10.91
N GLY A 222 -11.51 -2.07 -11.18
CA GLY A 222 -10.54 -3.15 -11.37
C GLY A 222 -9.80 -3.53 -10.09
N GLY A 223 -8.59 -4.09 -10.23
CA GLY A 223 -7.73 -4.48 -9.11
C GLY A 223 -6.97 -3.31 -8.45
N GLU A 224 -7.50 -2.09 -8.54
CA GLU A 224 -6.85 -0.91 -7.99
C GLU A 224 -6.90 -0.84 -6.46
N PHE A 225 -5.85 -0.26 -5.90
CA PHE A 225 -5.72 -0.02 -4.47
C PHE A 225 -4.89 1.24 -4.22
N PRO A 226 -5.05 1.91 -3.06
CA PRO A 226 -4.19 3.03 -2.71
C PRO A 226 -2.75 2.56 -2.52
N LYS A 227 -1.80 3.20 -3.21
CA LYS A 227 -0.38 2.85 -3.15
C LYS A 227 0.49 4.11 -3.17
N PRO A 228 1.66 4.08 -2.53
CA PRO A 228 2.51 5.27 -2.44
C PRO A 228 3.11 5.64 -3.78
N LEU A 229 3.38 6.93 -3.94
CA LEU A 229 4.16 7.45 -5.06
C LEU A 229 5.59 6.90 -5.01
N THR A 230 6.09 6.46 -6.15
CA THR A 230 7.46 5.95 -6.30
C THR A 230 8.17 6.65 -7.45
N ASP A 231 9.50 6.67 -7.37
CA ASP A 231 10.35 7.39 -8.30
C ASP A 231 10.22 6.84 -9.72
N GLU A 232 10.27 5.51 -9.85
CA GLU A 232 10.13 4.83 -11.13
C GLU A 232 8.77 5.05 -11.78
N ALA A 233 7.69 5.25 -11.00
CA ALA A 233 6.38 5.56 -11.56
C ALA A 233 6.36 6.94 -12.23
N VAL A 234 6.97 7.95 -11.60
CA VAL A 234 7.09 9.29 -12.22
C VAL A 234 8.00 9.22 -13.44
N ARG A 235 9.13 8.52 -13.35
CA ARG A 235 10.05 8.33 -14.48
C ARG A 235 9.49 7.44 -15.59
N ALA A 236 8.46 6.65 -15.38
CA ALA A 236 7.85 5.88 -16.46
C ALA A 236 6.77 6.67 -17.22
N ALA A 237 6.16 7.66 -16.57
CA ALA A 237 5.06 8.44 -17.12
C ALA A 237 5.55 9.45 -18.17
N ASP A 238 4.76 9.62 -19.22
CA ASP A 238 4.87 10.73 -20.18
C ASP A 238 4.04 11.93 -19.68
N TYR A 239 2.90 11.65 -19.05
CA TYR A 239 2.02 12.65 -18.42
C TYR A 239 1.87 12.37 -16.92
N VAL A 240 2.15 13.37 -16.09
CA VAL A 240 1.96 13.32 -14.64
C VAL A 240 0.86 14.31 -14.27
N VAL A 241 -0.28 13.78 -13.81
CA VAL A 241 -1.45 14.57 -13.45
C VAL A 241 -1.59 14.62 -11.93
N THR A 242 -1.38 15.79 -11.33
CA THR A 242 -1.51 16.02 -9.89
C THR A 242 -2.88 16.56 -9.54
N MET A 243 -3.43 16.10 -8.41
CA MET A 243 -4.73 16.50 -7.87
C MET A 243 -4.60 16.74 -6.37
N GLY A 244 -4.06 17.90 -6.01
CA GLY A 244 -3.96 18.37 -4.62
C GLY A 244 -2.90 17.68 -3.75
N CYS A 245 -1.90 17.02 -4.34
CA CYS A 245 -0.75 16.47 -3.60
C CYS A 245 0.42 17.45 -3.40
N GLY A 246 0.30 18.69 -3.89
CA GLY A 246 1.34 19.72 -3.78
C GLY A 246 2.69 19.27 -4.36
N ASP A 247 3.78 19.67 -3.70
CA ASP A 247 5.15 19.44 -4.15
C ASP A 247 5.67 18.02 -3.84
N ALA A 248 4.79 17.06 -3.51
CA ALA A 248 5.16 15.69 -3.22
C ALA A 248 5.69 14.93 -4.45
N CYS A 249 5.41 15.41 -5.66
CA CYS A 249 5.84 14.77 -6.90
C CYS A 249 7.19 15.34 -7.38
N PRO A 250 8.25 14.51 -7.51
CA PRO A 250 9.49 14.97 -8.13
C PRO A 250 9.28 15.37 -9.59
N VAL A 251 10.05 16.36 -10.05
CA VAL A 251 9.99 16.87 -11.42
C VAL A 251 11.16 16.31 -12.22
N TYR A 252 10.85 15.62 -13.32
CA TYR A 252 11.81 15.06 -14.26
C TYR A 252 11.63 15.65 -15.65
N PRO A 253 12.72 15.95 -16.38
CA PRO A 253 12.62 16.47 -17.74
C PRO A 253 12.02 15.43 -18.70
N GLY A 254 11.44 15.92 -19.81
CA GLY A 254 10.87 15.08 -20.87
C GLY A 254 9.48 14.51 -20.56
N ARG A 255 8.72 15.17 -19.67
CA ARG A 255 7.37 14.77 -19.26
C ARG A 255 6.47 15.99 -19.17
N GLU A 256 5.19 15.80 -19.45
CA GLU A 256 4.19 16.83 -19.26
C GLU A 256 3.58 16.72 -17.86
N TYR A 257 3.61 17.83 -17.12
CA TYR A 257 3.00 17.93 -15.81
C TYR A 257 1.72 18.75 -15.89
N LEU A 258 0.62 18.18 -15.38
CA LEU A 258 -0.70 18.79 -15.36
C LEU A 258 -1.19 18.86 -13.93
N ASP A 259 -1.52 20.06 -13.47
CA ASP A 259 -2.15 20.24 -12.16
C ASP A 259 -3.65 20.48 -12.33
N TRP A 260 -4.45 19.54 -11.86
CA TRP A 260 -5.90 19.60 -11.92
C TRP A 260 -6.45 20.01 -10.56
N ASP A 261 -6.96 21.24 -10.51
CA ASP A 261 -7.74 21.73 -9.37
C ASP A 261 -9.12 21.05 -9.36
N VAL A 262 -9.17 19.92 -8.66
CA VAL A 262 -10.38 19.11 -8.48
C VAL A 262 -10.71 19.05 -6.99
N PRO A 263 -11.95 19.40 -6.59
CA PRO A 263 -12.38 19.35 -5.20
C PRO A 263 -12.19 17.98 -4.56
N ASP A 264 -11.83 17.95 -3.27
CA ASP A 264 -11.67 16.69 -2.55
C ASP A 264 -13.04 16.03 -2.28
N PRO A 265 -13.31 14.79 -2.73
CA PRO A 265 -14.61 14.13 -2.56
C PRO A 265 -14.87 13.65 -1.12
N VAL A 266 -13.93 13.84 -0.20
CA VAL A 266 -14.00 13.32 1.16
C VAL A 266 -15.13 13.97 1.95
N GLY A 267 -16.01 13.15 2.52
CA GLY A 267 -17.12 13.61 3.36
C GLY A 267 -18.23 14.35 2.62
N ARG A 268 -18.13 14.50 1.30
CA ARG A 268 -19.13 15.19 0.48
C ARG A 268 -20.37 14.33 0.22
N PRO A 269 -21.55 14.94 0.03
CA PRO A 269 -22.73 14.24 -0.47
C PRO A 269 -22.47 13.58 -1.82
N ILE A 270 -23.12 12.43 -2.08
CA ILE A 270 -22.91 11.66 -3.32
C ILE A 270 -23.19 12.49 -4.59
N ALA A 271 -24.13 13.44 -4.54
CA ALA A 271 -24.41 14.34 -5.66
C ALA A 271 -23.20 15.22 -6.04
N GLU A 272 -22.46 15.71 -5.04
CA GLU A 272 -21.21 16.46 -5.28
C GLU A 272 -20.09 15.54 -5.78
N VAL A 273 -20.02 14.30 -5.28
CA VAL A 273 -19.03 13.31 -5.78
C VAL A 273 -19.30 12.96 -7.25
N ARG A 274 -20.57 12.90 -7.67
CA ARG A 274 -20.94 12.75 -9.09
C ARG A 274 -20.48 13.94 -9.92
N ALA A 275 -20.70 15.17 -9.44
CA ALA A 275 -20.20 16.36 -10.13
C ALA A 275 -18.66 16.35 -10.27
N ILE A 276 -17.95 15.89 -9.24
CA ILE A 276 -16.49 15.71 -9.30
C ILE A 276 -16.10 14.64 -10.33
N ARG A 277 -16.82 13.50 -10.39
CA ARG A 277 -16.61 12.47 -11.42
C ARG A 277 -16.78 13.06 -12.82
N ASP A 278 -17.86 13.82 -13.04
CA ASP A 278 -18.20 14.37 -14.35
C ASP A 278 -17.16 15.43 -14.80
N ASP A 279 -16.67 16.29 -13.88
CA ASP A 279 -15.55 17.22 -14.13
C ASP A 279 -14.25 16.47 -14.47
N ILE A 280 -13.91 15.42 -13.71
CA ILE A 280 -12.75 14.57 -14.03
C ILE A 280 -12.92 13.92 -15.40
N GLU A 281 -14.12 13.45 -15.76
CA GLU A 281 -14.37 12.83 -17.06
C GLU A 281 -14.11 13.81 -18.22
N GLU A 282 -14.58 15.04 -18.12
CA GLU A 282 -14.32 16.08 -19.11
C GLU A 282 -12.81 16.32 -19.30
N ARG A 283 -12.07 16.44 -18.18
CA ARG A 283 -10.62 16.62 -18.20
C ARG A 283 -9.88 15.43 -18.80
N VAL A 284 -10.31 14.21 -18.46
CA VAL A 284 -9.74 12.97 -19.02
C VAL A 284 -9.97 12.89 -20.52
N ARG A 285 -11.15 13.27 -21.02
CA ARG A 285 -11.43 13.35 -22.48
C ARG A 285 -10.53 14.36 -23.18
N GLY A 286 -10.30 15.52 -22.54
CA GLY A 286 -9.34 16.51 -23.03
C GLY A 286 -7.91 15.98 -23.10
N LEU A 287 -7.45 15.31 -22.04
CA LEU A 287 -6.13 14.66 -21.99
C LEU A 287 -5.99 13.60 -23.08
N LEU A 288 -7.00 12.73 -23.25
CA LEU A 288 -6.97 11.68 -24.26
C LEU A 288 -6.89 12.25 -25.69
N THR A 289 -7.61 13.34 -25.95
CA THR A 289 -7.55 14.04 -27.24
C THR A 289 -6.14 14.59 -27.51
N ARG A 290 -5.46 15.12 -26.48
CA ARG A 290 -4.07 15.58 -26.57
C ARG A 290 -3.12 14.42 -26.90
N ILE A 291 -3.22 13.33 -26.14
CA ILE A 291 -2.41 12.11 -26.34
C ILE A 291 -2.57 11.58 -27.77
N ASP A 292 -3.82 11.47 -28.24
CA ASP A 292 -4.13 10.95 -29.58
C ASP A 292 -3.56 11.88 -30.68
N SER A 293 -3.61 13.19 -30.48
CA SER A 293 -3.06 14.17 -31.43
C SER A 293 -1.53 14.06 -31.55
N GLU A 294 -0.82 13.89 -30.43
CA GLU A 294 0.63 13.74 -30.41
C GLU A 294 1.08 12.41 -31.02
N GLN A 295 0.32 11.33 -30.82
CA GLN A 295 0.58 10.07 -31.51
C GLN A 295 0.45 10.20 -33.03
N LEU A 296 -0.57 10.91 -33.53
CA LEU A 296 -0.75 11.12 -34.97
C LEU A 296 0.43 11.90 -35.59
N VAL A 297 0.96 12.90 -34.89
CA VAL A 297 2.15 13.66 -35.34
C VAL A 297 3.39 12.75 -35.41
N ASN A 298 3.56 11.85 -34.45
CA ASN A 298 4.72 10.94 -34.40
C ASN A 298 4.67 9.81 -35.45
N ILE A 299 3.51 9.52 -36.04
CA ILE A 299 3.33 8.49 -37.08
C ILE A 299 3.47 9.10 -38.49
N ALA A 300 3.27 10.41 -38.65
CA ALA A 300 3.40 11.08 -39.94
C ALA A 300 4.88 11.05 -40.42
N PRO A 301 5.17 10.56 -41.64
CA PRO A 301 6.54 10.50 -42.13
C PRO A 301 7.09 11.92 -42.27
N ALA A 302 8.33 12.13 -41.83
CA ALA A 302 9.07 13.36 -42.08
C ALA A 302 9.19 13.54 -43.61
N SER A 303 8.37 14.44 -44.14
CA SER A 303 8.33 14.84 -45.55
C SER A 303 9.55 15.66 -45.94
#